data_AF-A0A819TH72-F1
#
_entry.id   AF-A0A819TH72-F1
#
_cell.length_a   1.000
_cell.length_b   1.000
_cell.length_c   1.000
_cell.angle_alpha   90.00
_cell.angle_beta   90.00
_cell.angle_gamma   90.00
#
_symmetry.space_group_name_H-M   'P 1'
#
loop_
_entity.id
_entity.type
_entity.pdbx_description
1 polymer ?
#
loop_
_entity_poly.entity_id
_entity_poly.type
_entity_poly.pdbx_seq_one_letter_code
_entity_poly.pdbx_strand_id
1 'polypeptide(L)'
;MAMSNVERIKKYREKIKKDKVKYEAVKAKDRIRFNSKKQKLTGASLAKFRIENKLRQQKYREHKKKRLVKKPPPDSFRNRQSFGKALKKTNSSLPKCDKKKVVIQHLAETYGLIPKSKHQCTTVQLADKLKNDVHNFYLRDDISYQLPGKKDTIVIKDDDGSRVTYQKQILFNNLRETYELFKEENDNVYISRSSFAELRPPFVIRKAALTHRNCLCLYPENICLLLKALDKYVAGKCCLSLETFTNSLVCSTNNEECMFSSCSLCEDFFIEKIQENVSDGNGKITWSQWIKENGHAEKKEFSGNVDEAFFLLKSKVEYFLFHVYIKREQSKYFEKLKTE
;
A
#
# COMPACT_ATOMS: atom_id res chain seq x y z
N MET A 1 -7.97 2.38 5.20
CA MET A 1 -7.59 1.33 4.23
C MET A 1 -8.32 1.59 2.92
N ALA A 2 -7.64 1.51 1.79
CA ALA A 2 -8.27 1.65 0.48
C ALA A 2 -9.22 0.47 0.26
N MET A 3 -10.50 0.76 0.04
CA MET A 3 -11.51 -0.27 -0.15
C MET A 3 -11.24 -1.05 -1.43
N SER A 4 -11.36 -2.38 -1.35
CA SER A 4 -11.28 -3.25 -2.53
C SER A 4 -12.35 -2.87 -3.55
N ASN A 5 -12.13 -3.18 -4.83
CA ASN A 5 -13.12 -2.86 -5.87
C ASN A 5 -14.49 -3.50 -5.58
N VAL A 6 -14.47 -4.70 -4.99
CA VAL A 6 -15.67 -5.43 -4.56
C VAL A 6 -16.41 -4.66 -3.46
N GLU A 7 -15.69 -4.15 -2.46
CA GLU A 7 -16.26 -3.33 -1.39
C GLU A 7 -16.80 -1.99 -1.90
N ARG A 8 -16.09 -1.34 -2.84
CA ARG A 8 -16.56 -0.09 -3.47
C ARG A 8 -17.88 -0.31 -4.21
N ILE A 9 -17.98 -1.39 -5.00
CA ILE A 9 -19.21 -1.75 -5.71
C ILE A 9 -20.32 -2.10 -4.73
N LYS A 10 -20.02 -2.80 -3.63
CA LYS A 10 -21.01 -3.14 -2.60
C LYS A 10 -21.57 -1.87 -1.93
N LYS A 11 -20.70 -0.96 -1.49
CA LYS A 11 -21.12 0.33 -0.90
C LYS A 11 -21.90 1.19 -1.87
N TYR A 12 -21.51 1.23 -3.16
CA TYR A 12 -22.25 1.94 -4.18
C TYR A 12 -23.68 1.40 -4.35
N ARG A 13 -23.83 0.07 -4.39
CA ARG A 13 -25.14 -0.58 -4.47
C ARG A 13 -25.99 -0.32 -3.22
N GLU A 14 -25.39 -0.36 -2.05
CA GLU A 14 -26.06 -0.02 -0.78
C GLU A 14 -26.49 1.46 -0.74
N LYS A 15 -25.64 2.38 -1.22
CA LYS A 15 -25.95 3.81 -1.30
C LYS A 15 -27.12 4.08 -2.25
N ILE A 16 -27.17 3.43 -3.41
CA ILE A 16 -28.28 3.56 -4.34
C ILE A 16 -29.57 2.98 -3.75
N LYS A 17 -29.51 1.85 -3.05
CA LYS A 17 -30.70 1.25 -2.43
C LYS A 17 -31.35 2.12 -1.34
N LYS A 18 -30.56 2.99 -0.68
CA LYS A 18 -31.08 3.95 0.32
C LYS A 18 -31.89 5.08 -0.33
N ASP A 19 -31.56 5.46 -1.56
CA ASP A 19 -32.27 6.49 -2.33
C ASP A 19 -33.27 5.82 -3.28
N LYS A 20 -34.52 5.71 -2.83
CA LYS A 20 -35.59 4.99 -3.55
C LYS A 20 -35.80 5.51 -4.97
N VAL A 21 -35.67 6.83 -5.17
CA VAL A 21 -35.84 7.49 -6.48
C VAL A 21 -34.71 7.10 -7.44
N LYS A 22 -33.46 7.16 -6.98
CA LYS A 22 -32.30 6.74 -7.80
C LYS A 22 -32.30 5.24 -8.08
N TYR A 23 -32.72 4.42 -7.13
CA TYR A 23 -32.80 2.97 -7.31
C TYR A 23 -33.79 2.58 -8.43
N GLU A 24 -34.98 3.17 -8.45
CA GLU A 24 -35.97 2.92 -9.50
C GLU A 24 -35.50 3.44 -10.86
N ALA A 25 -34.83 4.60 -10.92
CA ALA A 25 -34.26 5.14 -12.17
C ALA A 25 -33.19 4.21 -12.79
N VAL A 26 -32.30 3.62 -11.96
CA VAL A 26 -31.31 2.64 -12.42
C VAL A 26 -31.98 1.37 -12.94
N LYS A 27 -32.99 0.87 -12.21
CA LYS A 27 -33.75 -0.32 -12.59
C LYS A 27 -34.55 -0.11 -13.89
N ALA A 28 -35.04 1.10 -14.15
CA ALA A 28 -35.69 1.46 -15.40
C ALA A 28 -34.70 1.46 -16.59
N LYS A 29 -33.51 2.05 -16.42
CA LYS A 29 -32.45 2.03 -17.46
C LYS A 29 -32.01 0.61 -17.82
N ASP A 30 -31.85 -0.27 -16.83
CA ASP A 30 -31.50 -1.66 -17.08
C ASP A 30 -32.60 -2.41 -17.83
N ARG A 31 -33.88 -2.15 -17.50
CA ARG A 31 -35.03 -2.70 -18.25
C ARG A 31 -35.02 -2.25 -19.71
N ILE A 32 -34.76 -0.97 -19.98
CA ILE A 32 -34.64 -0.44 -21.36
C ILE A 32 -33.49 -1.12 -22.11
N ARG A 33 -32.32 -1.25 -21.47
CA ARG A 33 -31.13 -1.91 -22.07
C ARG A 33 -31.36 -3.40 -22.37
N PHE A 34 -32.10 -4.09 -21.51
CA PHE A 34 -32.44 -5.50 -21.74
C PHE A 34 -33.51 -5.66 -22.82
N ASN A 35 -34.46 -4.74 -22.87
CA ASN A 35 -35.52 -4.71 -23.88
C ASN A 35 -35.01 -4.28 -25.26
N SER A 36 -34.02 -3.38 -25.36
CA SER A 36 -33.40 -3.03 -26.64
C SER A 36 -32.62 -4.20 -27.23
N LYS A 37 -31.97 -5.02 -26.40
CA LYS A 37 -31.38 -6.31 -26.83
C LYS A 37 -32.44 -7.35 -27.21
N LYS A 38 -33.67 -7.21 -26.70
CA LYS A 38 -34.82 -8.08 -26.98
C LYS A 38 -35.78 -7.49 -28.01
N GLN A 39 -35.49 -6.36 -28.66
CA GLN A 39 -36.34 -5.85 -29.74
C GLN A 39 -36.52 -6.97 -30.75
N LYS A 40 -37.73 -7.50 -30.81
CA LYS A 40 -38.05 -8.68 -31.60
C LYS A 40 -37.91 -8.24 -33.05
N LEU A 41 -36.89 -8.75 -33.73
CA LEU A 41 -36.82 -8.70 -35.19
C LEU A 41 -38.13 -9.30 -35.70
N THR A 42 -38.89 -8.55 -36.51
CA THR A 42 -40.14 -8.98 -37.13
C THR A 42 -40.00 -9.00 -38.65
N GLY A 43 -40.78 -9.86 -39.31
CA GLY A 43 -40.83 -9.98 -40.77
C GLY A 43 -39.47 -10.32 -41.41
N ALA A 44 -39.11 -9.60 -42.46
CA ALA A 44 -37.91 -9.85 -43.27
C ALA A 44 -36.58 -9.74 -42.49
N SER A 45 -36.54 -8.90 -41.44
CA SER A 45 -35.35 -8.74 -40.60
C SER A 45 -35.03 -9.99 -39.77
N LEU A 46 -36.07 -10.71 -39.31
CA LEU A 46 -35.93 -11.97 -38.57
C LEU A 46 -35.47 -13.11 -39.47
N ALA A 47 -35.96 -13.14 -40.71
CA ALA A 47 -35.56 -14.14 -41.70
C ALA A 47 -34.06 -14.01 -42.04
N LYS A 48 -33.58 -12.78 -42.32
CA LYS A 48 -32.15 -12.50 -42.53
C LYS A 48 -31.30 -12.93 -41.32
N PHE A 49 -31.71 -12.55 -40.11
CA PHE A 49 -31.01 -12.96 -38.88
C PHE A 49 -30.94 -14.48 -38.70
N ARG A 50 -32.02 -15.21 -38.99
CA ARG A 50 -32.05 -16.69 -38.92
C ARG A 50 -31.09 -17.33 -39.92
N ILE A 51 -31.04 -16.82 -41.15
CA ILE A 51 -30.13 -17.30 -42.21
C ILE A 51 -28.67 -17.06 -41.80
N GLU A 52 -28.33 -15.86 -41.34
CA GLU A 52 -26.98 -15.54 -40.88
C GLU A 52 -26.56 -16.39 -39.68
N ASN A 53 -27.46 -16.64 -38.71
CA ASN A 53 -27.16 -17.49 -37.57
C ASN A 53 -26.94 -18.95 -38.00
N LYS A 54 -27.72 -19.45 -38.97
CA LYS A 54 -27.55 -20.79 -39.53
C LYS A 54 -26.19 -20.94 -40.21
N LEU A 55 -25.79 -19.96 -41.04
CA LEU A 55 -24.47 -19.91 -41.67
C LEU A 55 -23.34 -19.82 -40.64
N ARG A 56 -23.50 -19.00 -39.60
CA ARG A 56 -22.52 -18.87 -38.51
C ARG A 56 -22.34 -20.19 -37.75
N GLN A 57 -23.45 -20.88 -37.44
CA GLN A 57 -23.38 -22.20 -36.81
C GLN A 57 -22.74 -23.26 -37.71
N GLN A 58 -23.03 -23.23 -39.02
CA GLN A 58 -22.45 -24.17 -39.98
C GLN A 58 -20.92 -24.00 -40.06
N LYS A 59 -20.44 -22.75 -40.24
CA LYS A 59 -19.00 -22.43 -40.20
C LYS A 59 -18.35 -22.89 -38.90
N TYR A 60 -18.99 -22.67 -37.75
CA TYR A 60 -18.48 -23.14 -36.46
C TYR A 60 -18.34 -24.67 -36.39
N ARG A 61 -19.34 -25.41 -36.88
CA ARG A 61 -19.33 -26.89 -36.91
C ARG A 61 -18.24 -27.43 -37.83
N GLU A 62 -18.07 -26.84 -39.00
CA GLU A 62 -16.99 -27.20 -39.94
C GLU A 62 -15.61 -26.94 -39.35
N HIS A 63 -15.42 -25.79 -38.71
CA HIS A 63 -14.15 -25.45 -38.05
C HIS A 63 -13.84 -26.39 -36.87
N LYS A 64 -14.88 -26.84 -36.15
CA LYS A 64 -14.76 -27.84 -35.08
C LYS A 64 -14.39 -29.21 -35.64
N LYS A 65 -15.01 -29.66 -36.74
CA LYS A 65 -14.64 -30.92 -37.42
C LYS A 65 -13.19 -30.90 -37.91
N LYS A 66 -12.75 -29.81 -38.56
CA LYS A 66 -11.35 -29.64 -39.02
C LYS A 66 -10.33 -29.67 -37.86
N ARG A 67 -10.69 -29.20 -36.66
CA ARG A 67 -9.83 -29.26 -35.46
C ARG A 67 -9.74 -30.65 -34.83
N LEU A 68 -10.77 -31.49 -35.00
CA LEU A 68 -10.81 -32.84 -34.39
C LEU A 68 -9.99 -33.85 -35.19
N VAL A 69 -9.88 -33.70 -36.52
CA VAL A 69 -9.10 -34.61 -37.38
C VAL A 69 -7.57 -34.44 -37.18
N LYS A 70 -7.11 -33.32 -36.61
CA LYS A 70 -5.67 -32.98 -36.48
C LYS A 70 -5.01 -33.30 -35.12
N LYS A 71 -5.59 -34.11 -34.23
CA LYS A 71 -4.97 -34.38 -32.91
C LYS A 71 -4.69 -35.88 -32.64
N PRO A 72 -3.44 -36.25 -32.28
CA PRO A 72 -3.11 -37.56 -31.69
C PRO A 72 -3.72 -37.72 -30.28
N PRO A 73 -3.74 -38.94 -29.68
CA PRO A 73 -4.67 -39.30 -28.60
C PRO A 73 -4.51 -38.47 -27.31
N PRO A 74 -5.56 -38.42 -26.47
CA PRO A 74 -5.73 -37.36 -25.49
C PRO A 74 -4.92 -37.60 -24.23
N ASP A 75 -3.81 -36.87 -24.09
CA ASP A 75 -3.30 -36.54 -22.77
C ASP A 75 -4.34 -35.68 -22.03
N SER A 76 -4.91 -36.23 -20.96
CA SER A 76 -6.24 -35.89 -20.42
C SER A 76 -6.34 -34.49 -19.81
N PHE A 77 -5.23 -33.74 -19.73
CA PHE A 77 -5.19 -32.40 -19.14
C PHE A 77 -4.32 -31.40 -19.93
N ARG A 78 -4.30 -31.50 -21.26
CA ARG A 78 -3.43 -30.70 -22.14
C ARG A 78 -3.55 -29.17 -22.04
N ASN A 79 -4.60 -28.60 -21.45
CA ASN A 79 -4.67 -27.15 -21.23
C ASN A 79 -5.00 -26.77 -19.79
N ARG A 80 -4.43 -25.64 -19.34
CA ARG A 80 -4.61 -25.12 -17.97
C ARG A 80 -6.09 -24.96 -17.57
N GLN A 81 -6.94 -24.73 -18.55
CA GLN A 81 -8.38 -24.56 -18.35
C GLN A 81 -9.10 -25.89 -18.09
N SER A 82 -8.74 -26.98 -18.79
CA SER A 82 -9.30 -28.32 -18.62
C SER A 82 -8.81 -28.93 -17.32
N PHE A 83 -7.51 -28.75 -17.02
CA PHE A 83 -6.95 -29.10 -15.72
C PHE A 83 -7.67 -28.34 -14.59
N GLY A 84 -7.79 -27.01 -14.69
CA GLY A 84 -8.48 -26.21 -13.68
C GLY A 84 -9.96 -26.58 -13.48
N LYS A 85 -10.67 -26.98 -14.55
CA LYS A 85 -12.06 -27.48 -14.44
C LYS A 85 -12.13 -28.84 -13.74
N ALA A 86 -11.22 -29.75 -14.07
CA ALA A 86 -11.15 -31.05 -13.40
C ALA A 86 -10.82 -30.88 -11.91
N LEU A 87 -9.83 -30.04 -11.60
CA LEU A 87 -9.41 -29.71 -10.24
C LEU A 87 -10.53 -29.05 -9.42
N LYS A 88 -11.33 -28.18 -10.06
CA LYS A 88 -12.50 -27.59 -9.41
C LYS A 88 -13.57 -28.62 -9.09
N LYS A 89 -13.80 -29.60 -9.98
CA LYS A 89 -14.77 -30.68 -9.79
C LYS A 89 -14.34 -31.62 -8.67
N THR A 90 -13.07 -32.00 -8.62
CA THR A 90 -12.52 -32.78 -7.50
C THR A 90 -12.55 -32.00 -6.19
N ASN A 91 -12.14 -30.72 -6.18
CA ASN A 91 -12.20 -29.87 -4.98
C ASN A 91 -13.61 -29.68 -4.43
N SER A 92 -14.65 -29.67 -5.29
CA SER A 92 -16.03 -29.62 -4.81
C SER A 92 -16.51 -30.93 -4.18
N SER A 93 -15.90 -32.05 -4.55
CA SER A 93 -16.17 -33.38 -3.99
C SER A 93 -15.32 -33.69 -2.76
N LEU A 94 -14.24 -32.93 -2.52
CA LEU A 94 -13.44 -33.06 -1.31
C LEU A 94 -14.21 -32.52 -0.08
N PRO A 95 -13.99 -33.09 1.11
CA PRO A 95 -14.62 -32.61 2.33
C PRO A 95 -14.29 -31.15 2.62
N LYS A 96 -15.31 -30.36 2.96
CA LYS A 96 -15.15 -28.93 3.31
C LYS A 96 -14.57 -28.69 4.70
N CYS A 97 -14.63 -29.70 5.59
CA CYS A 97 -14.15 -29.60 6.96
C CYS A 97 -12.65 -29.90 7.02
N ASP A 98 -11.88 -29.03 7.67
CA ASP A 98 -10.42 -29.12 7.72
C ASP A 98 -9.94 -30.41 8.41
N LYS A 99 -10.67 -30.93 9.41
CA LYS A 99 -10.36 -32.22 10.04
C LYS A 99 -10.38 -33.38 9.03
N LYS A 100 -11.31 -33.38 8.08
CA LYS A 100 -11.42 -34.43 7.05
C LYS A 100 -10.32 -34.31 5.99
N LYS A 101 -9.83 -33.10 5.70
CA LYS A 101 -8.68 -32.89 4.80
C LYS A 101 -7.40 -33.44 5.39
N VAL A 102 -7.17 -33.21 6.69
CA VAL A 102 -6.01 -33.77 7.42
C VAL A 102 -6.00 -35.29 7.37
N VAL A 103 -7.15 -35.95 7.57
CA VAL A 103 -7.27 -37.41 7.46
C VAL A 103 -6.95 -37.90 6.04
N ILE A 104 -7.47 -37.25 5.00
CA ILE A 104 -7.19 -37.63 3.60
C ILE A 104 -5.71 -37.43 3.26
N GLN A 105 -5.11 -36.34 3.73
CA GLN A 105 -3.68 -36.08 3.53
C GLN A 105 -2.83 -37.15 4.22
N HIS A 106 -3.18 -37.51 5.46
CA HIS A 106 -2.49 -38.56 6.20
C HIS A 106 -2.60 -39.93 5.50
N LEU A 107 -3.79 -40.27 4.98
CA LEU A 107 -3.98 -41.49 4.17
C LEU A 107 -3.13 -41.43 2.89
N ALA A 108 -3.09 -40.31 2.18
CA ALA A 108 -2.30 -40.16 0.97
C ALA A 108 -0.78 -40.28 1.25
N GLU A 109 -0.30 -39.77 2.38
CA GLU A 109 1.07 -39.95 2.87
C GLU A 109 1.36 -41.39 3.32
N THR A 110 0.36 -42.08 3.89
CA THR A 110 0.48 -43.48 4.36
C THR A 110 0.59 -44.45 3.19
N TYR A 111 -0.18 -44.23 2.13
CA TYR A 111 -0.16 -45.03 0.91
C TYR A 111 0.86 -44.54 -0.14
N GLY A 112 1.74 -43.60 0.21
CA GLY A 112 2.83 -43.15 -0.65
C GLY A 112 2.41 -42.34 -1.88
N LEU A 113 1.17 -41.85 -1.93
CA LEU A 113 0.67 -41.00 -3.02
C LEU A 113 1.26 -39.59 -2.97
N ILE A 114 1.69 -39.16 -1.78
CA ILE A 114 2.35 -37.87 -1.53
C ILE A 114 3.60 -38.16 -0.69
N PRO A 115 4.77 -37.58 -1.01
CA PRO A 115 5.94 -37.71 -0.16
C PRO A 115 5.63 -37.18 1.25
N LYS A 116 5.94 -37.99 2.28
CA LYS A 116 5.90 -37.52 3.66
C LYS A 116 6.74 -36.26 3.78
N SER A 117 6.17 -35.21 4.39
CA SER A 117 6.89 -33.98 4.68
C SER A 117 8.20 -34.32 5.42
N LYS A 118 9.34 -34.13 4.76
CA LYS A 118 10.67 -34.33 5.38
C LYS A 118 11.01 -33.22 6.38
N HIS A 119 10.19 -32.18 6.47
CA HIS A 119 10.35 -31.12 7.44
C HIS A 119 9.46 -31.41 8.64
N GLN A 120 9.98 -32.19 9.58
CA GLN A 120 9.75 -31.82 10.97
C GLN A 120 10.57 -30.55 11.16
N CYS A 121 9.94 -29.39 11.00
CA CYS A 121 10.46 -28.19 11.61
C CYS A 121 10.38 -28.48 13.11
N THR A 122 11.46 -29.01 13.68
CA THR A 122 11.69 -28.86 15.11
C THR A 122 11.77 -27.36 15.29
N THR A 123 10.64 -26.75 15.67
CA THR A 123 10.64 -25.40 16.21
C THR A 123 11.49 -25.48 17.45
N VAL A 124 12.79 -25.30 17.31
CA VAL A 124 13.69 -25.04 18.43
C VAL A 124 13.09 -23.82 19.08
N GLN A 125 12.41 -24.06 20.20
CA GLN A 125 11.71 -23.02 20.91
C GLN A 125 12.78 -22.00 21.30
N LEU A 126 12.61 -20.77 20.85
CA LEU A 126 13.47 -19.67 21.27
C LEU A 126 13.46 -19.61 22.79
N ALA A 127 14.63 -19.52 23.40
CA ALA A 127 14.75 -19.41 24.85
C ALA A 127 13.94 -18.21 25.34
N ASP A 128 13.20 -18.37 26.45
CA ASP A 128 12.32 -17.31 26.93
C ASP A 128 13.09 -16.03 27.32
N LYS A 129 14.33 -16.19 27.78
CA LYS A 129 15.25 -15.07 27.99
C LYS A 129 15.40 -14.22 26.72
N LEU A 130 15.66 -14.85 25.58
CA LEU A 130 15.80 -14.15 24.30
C LEU A 130 14.49 -13.49 23.86
N LYS A 131 13.34 -14.12 24.10
CA LYS A 131 12.04 -13.50 23.80
C LYS A 131 11.85 -12.23 24.62
N ASN A 132 12.19 -12.28 25.91
CA ASN A 132 12.10 -11.14 26.81
C ASN A 132 13.10 -10.04 26.42
N ASP A 133 14.32 -10.39 26.03
CA ASP A 133 15.33 -9.43 25.57
C ASP A 133 14.84 -8.68 24.31
N VAL A 134 14.28 -9.42 23.34
CA VAL A 134 13.68 -8.82 22.13
C VAL A 134 12.46 -7.95 22.49
N HIS A 135 11.59 -8.44 23.38
CA HIS A 135 10.41 -7.69 23.82
C HIS A 135 10.83 -6.37 24.49
N ASN A 136 11.78 -6.40 25.41
CA ASN A 136 12.32 -5.24 26.09
C ASN A 136 13.02 -4.28 25.12
N PHE A 137 13.76 -4.81 24.14
CA PHE A 137 14.38 -3.99 23.10
C PHE A 137 13.36 -3.14 22.34
N TYR A 138 12.22 -3.71 21.97
CA TYR A 138 11.14 -2.97 21.30
C TYR A 138 10.54 -1.86 22.18
N LEU A 139 10.55 -2.02 23.51
CA LEU A 139 9.98 -1.08 24.46
C LEU A 139 10.92 0.06 24.85
N ARG A 140 12.19 0.02 24.42
CA ARG A 140 13.12 1.11 24.67
C ARG A 140 12.68 2.37 23.93
N ASP A 141 12.84 3.52 24.58
CA ASP A 141 12.43 4.82 24.07
C ASP A 141 13.24 5.32 22.87
N ASP A 142 14.40 4.73 22.58
CA ASP A 142 15.18 4.98 21.36
C ASP A 142 14.75 4.09 20.18
N ILE A 143 14.06 2.98 20.45
CA ILE A 143 13.52 2.05 19.44
C ILE A 143 12.06 2.37 19.11
N SER A 144 11.25 2.70 20.11
CA SER A 144 9.86 3.10 19.90
C SER A 144 9.39 4.13 20.92
N TYR A 145 8.46 5.02 20.53
CA TYR A 145 7.91 6.04 21.43
C TYR A 145 6.42 5.83 21.69
N GLN A 146 5.99 6.14 22.90
CA GLN A 146 4.60 6.06 23.31
C GLN A 146 3.76 7.22 22.74
N LEU A 147 2.58 6.92 22.22
CA LEU A 147 1.61 7.94 21.79
C LEU A 147 0.96 8.61 23.01
N PRO A 148 0.72 9.93 22.98
CA PRO A 148 0.14 10.64 24.13
C PRO A 148 -1.40 10.60 24.19
N GLY A 149 -2.09 10.22 23.10
CA GLY A 149 -3.54 10.35 23.01
C GLY A 149 -4.30 9.32 23.85
N LYS A 150 -5.35 9.74 24.57
CA LYS A 150 -6.24 8.81 25.31
C LYS A 150 -6.90 7.74 24.42
N LYS A 151 -7.08 8.05 23.12
CA LYS A 151 -7.63 7.13 22.11
C LYS A 151 -6.55 6.25 21.47
N ASP A 152 -5.28 6.53 21.74
CA ASP A 152 -4.14 5.77 21.22
C ASP A 152 -3.83 4.58 22.11
N THR A 153 -4.87 3.88 22.54
CA THR A 153 -4.79 2.65 23.33
C THR A 153 -5.15 1.44 22.46
N ILE A 154 -4.67 0.28 22.88
CA ILE A 154 -5.02 -1.02 22.31
C ILE A 154 -5.33 -1.99 23.45
N VAL A 155 -6.44 -2.71 23.32
CA VAL A 155 -6.83 -3.74 24.29
C VAL A 155 -6.30 -5.07 23.78
N ILE A 156 -5.46 -5.71 24.58
CA ILE A 156 -4.88 -7.02 24.32
C ILE A 156 -5.49 -8.00 25.31
N LYS A 157 -5.75 -9.23 24.85
CA LYS A 157 -6.24 -10.31 25.70
C LYS A 157 -5.04 -11.17 26.07
N ASP A 158 -4.79 -11.33 27.37
CA ASP A 158 -3.71 -12.17 27.87
C ASP A 158 -4.12 -13.65 27.84
N ASP A 159 -3.15 -14.54 28.07
CA ASP A 159 -3.34 -15.99 28.04
C ASP A 159 -4.35 -16.47 29.10
N ASP A 160 -4.42 -15.79 30.25
CA ASP A 160 -5.40 -16.02 31.32
C ASP A 160 -6.82 -15.54 30.96
N GLY A 161 -6.97 -14.91 29.80
CA GLY A 161 -8.23 -14.41 29.28
C GLY A 161 -8.65 -13.03 29.78
N SER A 162 -7.87 -12.43 30.68
CA SER A 162 -7.98 -11.03 31.09
C SER A 162 -7.72 -10.09 29.92
N ARG A 163 -8.25 -8.86 30.00
CA ARG A 163 -8.03 -7.82 28.98
C ARG A 163 -7.22 -6.70 29.60
N VAL A 164 -6.03 -6.48 29.08
CA VAL A 164 -5.15 -5.39 29.50
C VAL A 164 -5.11 -4.33 28.41
N THR A 165 -5.20 -3.07 28.83
CA THR A 165 -5.16 -1.93 27.91
C THR A 165 -3.75 -1.36 27.91
N TYR A 166 -3.11 -1.35 26.76
CA TYR A 166 -1.78 -0.77 26.56
C TYR A 166 -1.88 0.52 25.76
N GLN A 167 -1.02 1.49 26.07
CA GLN A 167 -0.82 2.65 25.22
C GLN A 167 -0.02 2.22 23.98
N LYS A 168 -0.43 2.68 22.80
CA LYS A 168 0.28 2.38 21.56
C LYS A 168 1.66 3.02 21.59
N GLN A 169 2.67 2.25 21.21
CA GLN A 169 4.01 2.74 20.94
C GLN A 169 4.29 2.70 19.44
N ILE A 170 5.32 3.41 19.02
CA ILE A 170 5.60 3.70 17.62
C ILE A 170 7.09 3.48 17.33
N LEU A 171 7.41 2.51 16.48
CA LEU A 171 8.80 2.18 16.10
C LEU A 171 9.49 3.31 15.32
N PHE A 172 10.57 3.91 15.78
CA PHE A 172 11.25 4.98 15.01
C PHE A 172 11.63 4.55 13.59
N ASN A 173 12.22 3.36 13.50
CA ASN A 173 12.75 2.78 12.28
C ASN A 173 11.79 1.75 11.66
N ASN A 174 12.13 1.27 10.47
CA ASN A 174 11.41 0.13 9.90
C ASN A 174 11.90 -1.19 10.54
N LEU A 175 11.12 -2.27 10.40
CA LEU A 175 11.44 -3.57 11.04
C LEU A 175 12.81 -4.15 10.62
N ARG A 176 13.31 -3.81 9.43
CA ARG A 176 14.60 -4.28 8.96
C ARG A 176 15.73 -3.54 9.70
N GLU A 177 15.66 -2.22 9.72
CA GLU A 177 16.62 -1.36 10.44
C GLU A 177 16.62 -1.68 11.94
N THR A 178 15.44 -1.84 12.57
CA THR A 178 15.34 -2.21 13.98
C THR A 178 15.98 -3.57 14.29
N TYR A 179 15.89 -4.53 13.37
CA TYR A 179 16.57 -5.82 13.52
C TYR A 179 18.09 -5.70 13.38
N GLU A 180 18.56 -4.88 12.43
CA GLU A 180 19.99 -4.63 12.23
C GLU A 180 20.60 -3.98 13.50
N LEU A 181 19.92 -3.00 14.11
CA LEU A 181 20.31 -2.42 15.41
C LEU A 181 20.34 -3.46 16.54
N PHE A 182 19.30 -4.30 16.64
CA PHE A 182 19.28 -5.35 17.66
C PHE A 182 20.48 -6.31 17.53
N LYS A 183 20.86 -6.62 16.29
CA LYS A 183 22.00 -7.49 15.99
C LYS A 183 23.34 -6.84 16.34
N GLU A 184 23.52 -5.56 16.01
CA GLU A 184 24.72 -4.79 16.37
C GLU A 184 24.93 -4.73 17.89
N GLU A 185 23.85 -4.60 18.67
CA GLU A 185 23.94 -4.61 20.14
C GLU A 185 24.10 -6.03 20.73
N ASN A 186 23.75 -7.07 19.97
CA ASN A 186 23.67 -8.46 20.43
C ASN A 186 24.28 -9.43 19.41
N ASP A 187 25.56 -9.23 19.08
CA ASP A 187 26.26 -9.99 18.04
C ASP A 187 26.18 -11.53 18.22
N ASN A 188 26.12 -12.00 19.47
CA ASN A 188 26.11 -13.43 19.80
C ASN A 188 24.71 -14.09 19.82
N VAL A 189 23.65 -13.33 19.52
CA VAL A 189 22.28 -13.84 19.57
C VAL A 189 21.84 -14.36 18.22
N TYR A 190 21.51 -15.65 18.12
CA TYR A 190 20.99 -16.23 16.88
C TYR A 190 19.45 -16.14 16.81
N ILE A 191 18.94 -15.15 16.07
CA ILE A 191 17.52 -15.00 15.77
C ILE A 191 17.33 -14.58 14.31
N SER A 192 16.30 -15.10 13.65
CA SER A 192 15.94 -14.71 12.29
C SER A 192 15.13 -13.41 12.27
N ARG A 193 15.21 -12.64 11.17
CA ARG A 193 14.38 -11.43 10.97
C ARG A 193 12.87 -11.70 11.14
N SER A 194 12.40 -12.83 10.65
CA SER A 194 10.98 -13.20 10.73
C SER A 194 10.58 -13.45 12.18
N SER A 195 11.35 -14.26 12.91
CA SER A 195 11.11 -14.53 14.33
C SER A 195 11.19 -13.26 15.19
N PHE A 196 12.17 -12.40 14.93
CA PHE A 196 12.29 -11.10 15.60
C PHE A 196 11.08 -10.18 15.34
N ALA A 197 10.56 -10.16 14.11
CA ALA A 197 9.38 -9.37 13.76
C ALA A 197 8.08 -9.91 14.38
N GLU A 198 7.99 -11.23 14.60
CA GLU A 198 6.87 -11.91 15.26
C GLU A 198 6.85 -11.66 16.77
N LEU A 199 8.02 -11.56 17.41
CA LEU A 199 8.15 -11.25 18.84
C LEU A 199 7.84 -9.78 19.19
N ARG A 200 7.58 -8.93 18.20
CA ARG A 200 7.21 -7.53 18.43
C ARG A 200 5.89 -7.45 19.23
N PRO A 201 5.86 -6.70 20.34
CA PRO A 201 4.64 -6.51 21.10
C PRO A 201 3.51 -5.94 20.23
N PRO A 202 2.25 -6.39 20.35
CA PRO A 202 1.16 -5.95 19.46
C PRO A 202 0.87 -4.45 19.55
N PHE A 203 1.14 -3.84 20.72
CA PHE A 203 0.96 -2.41 20.96
C PHE A 203 2.10 -1.54 20.43
N VAL A 204 3.23 -2.12 20.03
CA VAL A 204 4.34 -1.43 19.35
C VAL A 204 4.06 -1.39 17.86
N ILE A 205 3.58 -0.26 17.33
CA ILE A 205 3.08 -0.10 15.97
C ILE A 205 4.19 0.36 15.01
N ARG A 206 4.19 -0.19 13.78
CA ARG A 206 5.10 0.22 12.70
C ARG A 206 4.82 1.63 12.20
N LYS A 207 5.86 2.34 11.77
CA LYS A 207 5.78 3.65 11.08
C LYS A 207 4.74 3.69 9.97
N ALA A 208 4.76 2.71 9.10
CA ALA A 208 3.85 2.61 7.97
C ALA A 208 2.37 2.41 8.37
N ALA A 209 2.10 1.93 9.59
CA ALA A 209 0.74 1.77 10.09
C ALA A 209 0.16 3.07 10.67
N LEU A 210 1.01 4.06 10.91
CA LEU A 210 0.57 5.43 11.16
C LEU A 210 0.41 6.11 9.81
N THR A 211 -0.74 6.69 9.59
CA THR A 211 -1.01 7.42 8.36
C THR A 211 -0.15 8.70 8.25
N HIS A 212 0.57 9.10 9.32
CA HIS A 212 1.22 10.42 9.42
C HIS A 212 2.51 10.39 10.27
N ARG A 213 3.69 10.35 9.64
CA ARG A 213 5.00 10.66 10.28
C ARG A 213 5.72 11.85 9.66
N ASN A 214 5.09 12.51 8.70
CA ASN A 214 5.52 13.79 8.17
C ASN A 214 4.70 14.88 8.88
N CYS A 215 5.21 16.12 8.97
CA CYS A 215 4.32 17.21 9.34
C CYS A 215 3.17 17.24 8.33
N LEU A 216 1.94 17.14 8.80
CA LEU A 216 0.75 17.29 7.95
C LEU A 216 0.36 18.76 7.77
N CYS A 217 1.20 19.66 8.27
CA CYS A 217 1.04 21.07 8.03
C CYS A 217 1.26 21.38 6.55
N LEU A 218 0.70 22.52 6.13
CA LEU A 218 0.72 22.94 4.73
C LEU A 218 2.13 23.10 4.18
N TYR A 219 3.12 23.50 4.99
CA TYR A 219 4.47 23.77 4.50
C TYR A 219 5.12 22.50 3.93
N PRO A 220 5.31 21.41 4.68
CA PRO A 220 5.98 20.22 4.15
C PRO A 220 5.10 19.42 3.19
N GLU A 221 3.77 19.46 3.36
CA GLU A 221 2.86 18.75 2.45
C GLU A 221 2.82 19.41 1.07
N ASN A 222 2.80 20.75 0.97
CA ASN A 222 2.82 21.42 -0.33
C ASN A 222 4.16 21.28 -1.05
N ILE A 223 5.28 21.29 -0.31
CA ILE A 223 6.59 20.96 -0.89
C ILE A 223 6.58 19.53 -1.43
N CYS A 224 6.10 18.55 -0.66
CA CYS A 224 6.01 17.16 -1.09
C CYS A 224 5.15 16.98 -2.35
N LEU A 225 4.03 17.71 -2.47
CA LEU A 225 3.19 17.68 -3.66
C LEU A 225 3.88 18.29 -4.89
N LEU A 226 4.61 19.40 -4.71
CA LEU A 226 5.40 20.02 -5.77
C LEU A 226 6.54 19.09 -6.23
N LEU A 227 7.32 18.54 -5.30
CA LEU A 227 8.41 17.62 -5.62
C LEU A 227 7.92 16.40 -6.39
N LYS A 228 6.76 15.83 -6.02
CA LYS A 228 6.16 14.70 -6.75
C LYS A 228 5.75 15.03 -8.18
N ALA A 229 5.30 16.27 -8.42
CA ALA A 229 4.96 16.71 -9.77
C ALA A 229 6.25 16.93 -10.59
N LEU A 230 7.26 17.54 -9.97
CA LEU A 230 8.53 17.93 -10.57
C LEU A 230 9.53 16.78 -10.74
N ASP A 231 9.35 15.66 -10.03
CA ASP A 231 10.26 14.51 -10.01
C ASP A 231 10.63 13.99 -11.42
N LYS A 232 9.71 14.09 -12.37
CA LYS A 232 9.94 13.66 -13.76
C LYS A 232 10.78 14.61 -14.60
N TYR A 233 10.95 15.84 -14.12
CA TYR A 233 11.61 16.94 -14.82
C TYR A 233 12.95 17.30 -14.20
N VAL A 234 13.31 16.74 -13.03
CA VAL A 234 14.62 16.97 -12.41
C VAL A 234 15.49 15.73 -12.59
N ALA A 235 16.67 15.92 -13.18
CA ALA A 235 17.70 14.89 -13.18
C ALA A 235 18.31 14.76 -11.77
N GLY A 236 18.26 13.56 -11.19
CA GLY A 236 18.88 13.27 -9.90
C GLY A 236 17.94 12.67 -8.86
N LYS A 237 18.41 12.60 -7.61
CA LYS A 237 17.69 11.96 -6.50
C LYS A 237 17.16 12.95 -5.45
N CYS A 238 17.30 14.26 -5.68
CA CYS A 238 16.92 15.29 -4.71
C CYS A 238 15.41 15.33 -4.43
N CYS A 239 14.56 14.94 -5.39
CA CYS A 239 13.10 14.95 -5.25
C CYS A 239 12.49 13.68 -4.63
N LEU A 240 13.30 12.64 -4.34
CA LEU A 240 12.80 11.34 -3.87
C LEU A 240 12.11 11.39 -2.51
N SER A 241 12.59 12.26 -1.63
CA SER A 241 12.03 12.43 -0.29
C SER A 241 12.25 13.84 0.21
N LEU A 242 11.41 14.26 1.15
CA LEU A 242 11.53 15.56 1.79
C LEU A 242 12.87 15.73 2.53
N GLU A 243 13.40 14.64 3.08
CA GLU A 243 14.68 14.63 3.78
C GLU A 243 15.85 14.77 2.79
N THR A 244 15.82 14.02 1.69
CA THR A 244 16.82 14.14 0.62
C THR A 244 16.81 15.53 0.00
N PHE A 245 15.62 16.11 -0.21
CA PHE A 245 15.46 17.48 -0.67
C PHE A 245 16.07 18.48 0.33
N THR A 246 15.73 18.36 1.62
CA THR A 246 16.28 19.24 2.66
C THR A 246 17.81 19.17 2.72
N ASN A 247 18.37 17.95 2.70
CA ASN A 247 19.82 17.74 2.71
C ASN A 247 20.52 18.28 1.45
N SER A 248 19.81 18.39 0.33
CA SER A 248 20.37 18.99 -0.88
C SER A 248 20.47 20.52 -0.81
N LEU A 249 19.63 21.16 0.01
CA LEU A 249 19.51 22.62 0.11
C LEU A 249 20.50 23.26 1.09
N VAL A 250 21.02 22.51 2.06
CA VAL A 250 21.81 23.08 3.16
C VAL A 250 23.10 22.30 3.41
N CYS A 251 24.12 22.97 3.98
CA CYS A 251 25.35 22.31 4.43
C CYS A 251 25.09 21.35 5.60
N SER A 252 24.25 21.77 6.55
CA SER A 252 23.90 20.99 7.73
C SER A 252 22.47 21.27 8.16
N THR A 253 21.69 20.21 8.39
CA THR A 253 20.30 20.35 8.85
C THR A 253 20.15 20.58 10.36
N ASN A 254 21.27 20.61 11.08
CA ASN A 254 21.33 20.95 12.51
C ASN A 254 21.83 22.38 12.75
N ASN A 255 22.34 23.06 11.73
CA ASN A 255 22.80 24.44 11.84
C ASN A 255 21.63 25.40 11.58
N GLU A 256 21.45 26.38 12.47
CA GLU A 256 20.36 27.34 12.41
C GLU A 256 20.48 28.24 11.18
N GLU A 257 21.65 28.82 10.94
CA GLU A 257 21.90 29.75 9.82
C GLU A 257 21.59 29.10 8.46
N CYS A 258 22.01 27.85 8.29
CA CYS A 258 21.70 27.02 7.13
C CYS A 258 20.20 26.85 6.93
N MET A 259 19.47 26.49 7.98
CA MET A 259 18.03 26.21 7.90
C MET A 259 17.17 27.48 7.89
N PHE A 260 17.75 28.63 8.25
CA PHE A 260 17.11 29.94 8.20
C PHE A 260 17.52 30.73 6.94
N SER A 261 18.15 30.07 5.96
CA SER A 261 18.57 30.66 4.68
C SER A 261 19.50 31.88 4.83
N SER A 262 20.35 31.89 5.87
CA SER A 262 21.33 32.96 6.12
C SER A 262 22.79 32.50 5.96
N CYS A 263 23.00 31.23 5.64
CA CYS A 263 24.32 30.67 5.40
C CYS A 263 24.83 30.98 3.98
N SER A 264 25.96 31.67 3.88
CA SER A 264 26.59 32.04 2.61
C SER A 264 27.14 30.84 1.81
N LEU A 265 27.36 29.69 2.46
CA LEU A 265 27.90 28.49 1.80
C LEU A 265 26.85 27.68 1.04
N CYS A 266 25.57 27.81 1.39
CA CYS A 266 24.48 27.05 0.75
C CYS A 266 23.39 27.92 0.13
N GLU A 267 23.61 29.23 0.03
CA GLU A 267 22.66 30.18 -0.58
C GLU A 267 22.26 29.77 -2.00
N ASP A 268 23.23 29.31 -2.80
CA ASP A 268 23.03 28.95 -4.20
C ASP A 268 22.70 27.47 -4.43
N PHE A 269 22.67 26.62 -3.39
CA PHE A 269 22.45 25.18 -3.55
C PHE A 269 21.12 24.84 -4.22
N PHE A 270 20.09 25.65 -4.04
CA PHE A 270 18.83 25.45 -4.76
C PHE A 270 19.04 25.57 -6.28
N ILE A 271 19.82 26.56 -6.71
CA ILE A 271 20.07 26.79 -8.13
C ILE A 271 20.93 25.66 -8.68
N GLU A 272 22.11 25.46 -8.09
CA GLU A 272 23.12 24.48 -8.53
C GLU A 272 22.61 23.04 -8.54
N LYS A 273 21.88 22.63 -7.49
CA LYS A 273 21.52 21.22 -7.29
C LYS A 273 20.13 20.88 -7.81
N ILE A 274 19.27 21.87 -8.02
CA ILE A 274 17.86 21.62 -8.36
C ILE A 274 17.49 22.30 -9.66
N GLN A 275 17.65 23.63 -9.74
CA GLN A 275 17.20 24.40 -10.90
C GLN A 275 18.02 24.09 -12.16
N GLU A 276 19.33 23.91 -12.05
CA GLU A 276 20.20 23.56 -13.20
C GLU A 276 19.95 22.14 -13.72
N ASN A 277 19.37 21.26 -12.90
CA ASN A 277 19.04 19.89 -13.27
C ASN A 277 17.66 19.73 -13.91
N VAL A 278 16.97 20.84 -14.21
CA VAL A 278 15.64 20.83 -14.80
C VAL A 278 15.71 20.56 -16.30
N SER A 279 15.00 19.53 -16.74
CA SER A 279 14.77 19.20 -18.14
C SER A 279 13.46 19.80 -18.62
N ASP A 280 13.47 20.47 -19.78
CA ASP A 280 12.27 21.01 -20.45
C ASP A 280 11.44 21.99 -19.57
N GLY A 281 12.02 23.15 -19.24
CA GLY A 281 11.37 24.19 -18.40
C GLY A 281 10.03 24.73 -18.95
N ASN A 282 9.86 24.69 -20.28
CA ASN A 282 8.61 25.07 -20.95
C ASN A 282 7.59 23.93 -21.04
N GLY A 283 7.92 22.75 -20.52
CA GLY A 283 7.02 21.60 -20.47
C GLY A 283 5.75 21.93 -19.69
N LYS A 284 4.60 21.42 -20.15
CA LYS A 284 3.34 21.56 -19.41
C LYS A 284 3.33 20.60 -18.23
N ILE A 285 2.97 21.11 -17.05
CA ILE A 285 2.88 20.33 -15.82
C ILE A 285 1.57 20.65 -15.08
N THR A 286 1.06 19.66 -14.36
CA THR A 286 0.00 19.83 -13.38
C THR A 286 0.51 19.44 -12.00
N TRP A 287 0.14 20.22 -10.99
CA TRP A 287 0.50 19.96 -9.60
C TRP A 287 -0.69 20.25 -8.69
N SER A 288 -0.64 19.76 -7.46
CA SER A 288 -1.66 20.05 -6.45
C SER A 288 -1.06 20.81 -5.28
N GLN A 289 -1.86 21.66 -4.63
CA GLN A 289 -1.50 22.29 -3.36
C GLN A 289 -2.72 22.35 -2.44
N TRP A 290 -2.45 22.30 -1.15
CA TRP A 290 -3.41 22.65 -0.11
C TRP A 290 -3.42 24.16 0.11
N ILE A 291 -4.61 24.75 0.08
CA ILE A 291 -4.86 26.18 0.30
C ILE A 291 -5.80 26.32 1.50
N LYS A 292 -5.59 27.35 2.32
CA LYS A 292 -6.55 27.73 3.37
C LYS A 292 -7.56 28.70 2.78
N GLU A 293 -8.82 28.28 2.69
CA GLU A 293 -9.96 29.14 2.39
C GLU A 293 -10.97 29.02 3.53
N ASN A 294 -11.42 30.16 4.06
CA ASN A 294 -12.43 30.22 5.14
C ASN A 294 -12.09 29.35 6.36
N GLY A 295 -10.81 29.27 6.74
CA GLY A 295 -10.34 28.47 7.86
C GLY A 295 -10.23 26.96 7.59
N HIS A 296 -10.63 26.49 6.41
CA HIS A 296 -10.51 25.09 6.00
C HIS A 296 -9.40 24.90 4.96
N ALA A 297 -8.67 23.79 5.07
CA ALA A 297 -7.68 23.40 4.09
C ALA A 297 -8.35 22.60 2.96
N GLU A 298 -8.27 23.09 1.74
CA GLU A 298 -8.75 22.41 0.53
C GLU A 298 -7.59 22.14 -0.42
N LYS A 299 -7.57 20.93 -1.01
CA LYS A 299 -6.58 20.57 -2.02
C LYS A 299 -7.08 20.97 -3.40
N LYS A 300 -6.38 21.89 -4.06
CA LYS A 300 -6.67 22.36 -5.42
C LYS A 300 -5.59 21.89 -6.40
N GLU A 301 -6.00 21.72 -7.65
CA GLU A 301 -5.13 21.35 -8.77
C GLU A 301 -4.85 22.58 -9.61
N PHE A 302 -3.61 22.70 -10.05
CA PHE A 302 -3.07 23.81 -10.83
C PHE A 302 -2.37 23.25 -12.07
N SER A 303 -2.32 24.06 -13.12
CA SER A 303 -1.63 23.75 -14.38
C SER A 303 -0.83 24.95 -14.83
N GLY A 304 0.38 24.72 -15.31
CA GLY A 304 1.31 25.75 -15.75
C GLY A 304 2.48 25.15 -16.51
N ASN A 305 3.58 25.89 -16.61
CA ASN A 305 4.85 25.35 -17.09
C ASN A 305 5.74 24.86 -15.92
N VAL A 306 6.79 24.10 -16.26
CA VAL A 306 7.71 23.52 -15.26
C VAL A 306 8.44 24.63 -14.50
N ASP A 307 8.86 25.71 -15.18
CA ASP A 307 9.54 26.84 -14.56
C ASP A 307 8.68 27.54 -13.50
N GLU A 308 7.40 27.79 -13.77
CA GLU A 308 6.42 28.35 -12.83
C GLU A 308 6.32 27.49 -11.56
N ALA A 309 6.30 26.16 -11.72
CA ALA A 309 6.28 25.24 -10.60
C ALA A 309 7.59 25.29 -9.78
N PHE A 310 8.75 25.50 -10.43
CA PHE A 310 10.03 25.71 -9.74
C PHE A 310 10.12 27.04 -9.01
N PHE A 311 9.69 28.15 -9.62
CA PHE A 311 9.62 29.44 -8.95
C PHE A 311 8.70 29.37 -7.72
N LEU A 312 7.58 28.67 -7.85
CA LEU A 312 6.67 28.44 -6.74
C LEU A 312 7.29 27.54 -5.66
N LEU A 313 8.06 26.52 -6.03
CA LEU A 313 8.82 25.71 -5.08
C LEU A 313 9.84 26.58 -4.33
N LYS A 314 10.67 27.34 -5.06
CA LYS A 314 11.69 28.24 -4.50
C LYS A 314 11.10 29.22 -3.49
N SER A 315 9.98 29.85 -3.82
CA SER A 315 9.28 30.79 -2.94
C SER A 315 8.84 30.20 -1.59
N LYS A 316 8.75 28.86 -1.49
CA LYS A 316 8.32 28.15 -0.28
C LYS A 316 9.49 27.54 0.51
N VAL A 317 10.70 27.52 -0.05
CA VAL A 317 11.85 26.82 0.54
C VAL A 317 12.23 27.42 1.89
N GLU A 318 12.36 28.73 2.00
CA GLU A 318 12.78 29.42 3.22
C GLU A 318 11.87 29.10 4.41
N TYR A 319 10.56 29.33 4.26
CA TYR A 319 9.57 28.99 5.29
C TYR A 319 9.54 27.50 5.61
N PHE A 320 9.77 26.64 4.61
CA PHE A 320 9.83 25.20 4.80
C PHE A 320 11.04 24.79 5.65
N LEU A 321 12.24 25.29 5.35
CA LEU A 321 13.45 24.99 6.10
C LEU A 321 13.34 25.49 7.55
N PHE A 322 12.90 26.73 7.73
CA PHE A 322 12.64 27.30 9.05
C PHE A 322 11.68 26.40 9.86
N HIS A 323 10.56 26.02 9.27
CA HIS A 323 9.58 25.15 9.93
C HIS A 323 10.17 23.79 10.31
N VAL A 324 10.95 23.17 9.42
CA VAL A 324 11.59 21.87 9.68
C VAL A 324 12.57 21.98 10.85
N TYR A 325 13.35 23.06 10.92
CA TYR A 325 14.30 23.29 12.00
C TYR A 325 13.60 23.49 13.35
N ILE A 326 12.66 24.43 13.44
CA ILE A 326 11.90 24.70 14.67
C ILE A 326 11.20 23.44 15.17
N LYS A 327 10.56 22.68 14.27
CA LYS A 327 9.92 21.42 14.62
C LYS A 327 10.92 20.42 15.25
N ARG A 328 12.13 20.33 14.69
CA ARG A 328 13.19 19.43 15.19
C ARG A 328 13.73 19.90 16.54
N GLU A 329 14.00 21.18 16.71
CA GLU A 329 14.48 21.74 17.98
C GLU A 329 13.43 21.61 19.09
N GLN A 330 12.16 21.91 18.81
CA GLN A 330 11.06 21.65 19.74
C GLN A 330 11.01 20.18 20.14
N SER A 331 11.11 19.27 19.17
CA SER A 331 11.15 17.83 19.46
C SER A 331 12.33 17.47 20.36
N LYS A 332 13.54 17.94 20.05
CA LYS A 332 14.74 17.68 20.88
C LYS A 332 14.56 18.22 22.30
N TYR A 333 14.03 19.42 22.44
CA TYR A 333 13.77 20.03 23.75
C TYR A 333 12.76 19.21 24.57
N PHE A 334 11.64 18.79 23.95
CA PHE A 334 10.67 17.92 24.61
C PHE A 334 11.26 16.56 24.99
N GLU A 335 12.21 16.01 24.21
CA GLU A 335 12.90 14.77 24.61
C GLU A 335 13.80 14.98 25.84
N LYS A 336 14.54 16.10 25.91
CA LYS A 336 15.36 16.43 27.10
C LYS A 336 14.51 16.58 28.37
N LEU A 337 13.36 17.23 28.28
CA LEU A 337 12.45 17.40 29.41
C LEU A 337 11.82 16.10 29.93
N LYS A 338 11.93 14.98 29.21
CA LYS A 338 11.47 13.67 29.70
C LYS A 338 12.54 12.92 30.50
N THR A 339 13.80 13.28 30.29
CA THR A 339 14.95 12.67 30.98
C THR A 339 15.33 13.39 32.28
N GLU A 340 14.81 14.61 32.47
CA GLU A 340 14.81 15.37 33.72
C GLU A 340 13.54 15.06 34.53
#